data_AF-A0AAU3PMW4-F1
#
_entry.id   AF-A0AAU3PMW4-F1
#
_cell.length_a   1.000
_cell.length_b   1.000
_cell.length_c   1.000
_cell.angle_alpha   90.00
_cell.angle_beta   90.00
_cell.angle_gamma   90.00
#
_symmetry.space_group_name_H-M   'P 1'
#
loop_
_entity.id
_entity.type
_entity.pdbx_description
1 polymer ?
#
loop_
_entity_poly.entity_id
_entity_poly.type
_entity_poly.pdbx_seq_one_letter_code
_entity_poly.pdbx_strand_id
1 'polypeptide(L)'
;MALIDFDDLPVATADVLRRRARGAGLGPAEYVRRELISRARTRVPDDAVVDFVEQQGCLPGPVIDADAVAVIHSYDMPFDVLDRFARRASATGMPIGEYMRGQLIAMARRSTVDDAMGEFEEAMRADPSLDLDMNEIAASVRYARGL
;
A
#
# COMPACT_ATOMS: atom_id res chain seq x y z
N MET A 1 14.75 3.07 -16.34
CA MET A 1 14.09 3.87 -15.29
C MET A 1 13.23 2.90 -14.51
N ALA A 2 13.83 2.22 -13.52
CA ALA A 2 13.21 1.08 -12.86
C ALA A 2 12.59 1.55 -11.53
N LEU A 3 11.41 2.15 -11.63
CA LEU A 3 10.43 2.07 -10.53
C LEU A 3 10.28 0.59 -10.17
N ILE A 4 9.77 0.23 -8.99
CA ILE A 4 8.92 -0.96 -9.00
C ILE A 4 7.88 -0.63 -10.05
N ASP A 5 8.05 -1.16 -11.26
CA ASP A 5 7.14 -0.85 -12.32
C ASP A 5 5.84 -1.44 -11.83
N PHE A 6 4.77 -0.67 -11.92
CA PHE A 6 3.44 -1.19 -11.61
C PHE A 6 3.18 -2.50 -12.37
N ASP A 7 3.89 -2.70 -13.48
CA ASP A 7 3.86 -3.86 -14.35
C ASP A 7 4.47 -5.15 -13.74
N ASP A 8 5.29 -5.07 -12.69
CA ASP A 8 5.75 -6.26 -11.96
C ASP A 8 4.75 -6.68 -10.86
N LEU A 9 3.77 -5.84 -10.53
CA LEU A 9 2.66 -6.23 -9.66
C LEU A 9 1.64 -7.03 -10.47
N PRO A 10 0.87 -7.95 -9.83
CA PRO A 10 -0.27 -8.54 -10.50
C PRO A 10 -1.18 -7.45 -11.08
N VAL A 11 -1.64 -7.58 -12.33
CA VAL A 11 -2.40 -6.54 -13.06
C VAL A 11 -3.52 -5.93 -12.21
N ALA A 12 -4.33 -6.77 -11.56
CA ALA A 12 -5.41 -6.31 -10.68
C ALA A 12 -4.92 -5.44 -9.49
N THR A 13 -3.73 -5.72 -8.95
CA THR A 13 -3.12 -4.89 -7.91
C THR A 13 -2.70 -3.53 -8.47
N ALA A 14 -2.05 -3.53 -9.63
CA ALA A 14 -1.62 -2.31 -10.30
C ALA A 14 -2.80 -1.39 -10.64
N ASP A 15 -3.90 -1.96 -11.15
CA ASP A 15 -5.09 -1.20 -11.54
C ASP A 15 -5.79 -0.55 -10.34
N VAL A 16 -5.93 -1.27 -9.22
CA VAL A 16 -6.47 -0.70 -7.98
C VAL A 16 -5.61 0.47 -7.51
N LEU A 17 -4.28 0.32 -7.48
CA LEU A 17 -3.39 1.38 -7.02
C LEU A 17 -3.40 2.59 -7.98
N ARG A 18 -3.48 2.38 -9.29
CA ARG A 18 -3.64 3.45 -10.29
C ARG A 18 -4.98 4.18 -10.12
N ARG A 19 -6.07 3.47 -9.88
CA ARG A 19 -7.39 4.06 -9.61
C ARG A 19 -7.37 4.91 -8.34
N ARG A 20 -6.79 4.40 -7.25
CA ARG A 20 -6.64 5.17 -6.01
C ARG A 20 -5.74 6.39 -6.16
N ALA A 21 -4.65 6.27 -6.92
CA ALA A 21 -3.79 7.41 -7.26
C ALA A 21 -4.58 8.51 -7.98
N ARG A 22 -5.39 8.15 -8.99
CA ARG A 22 -6.30 9.08 -9.67
C ARG A 22 -7.30 9.72 -8.71
N GLY A 23 -7.95 8.94 -7.85
CA GLY A 23 -8.91 9.45 -6.85
C GLY A 23 -8.27 10.40 -5.85
N ALA A 24 -6.99 10.20 -5.53
CA ALA A 24 -6.21 11.09 -4.67
C ALA A 24 -5.59 12.30 -5.40
N GLY A 25 -5.75 12.41 -6.72
CA GLY A 25 -5.14 13.45 -7.54
C GLY A 25 -3.61 13.35 -7.63
N LEU A 26 -3.03 12.16 -7.41
CA LEU A 26 -1.58 11.93 -7.40
C LEU A 26 -1.14 11.09 -8.60
N GLY A 27 0.12 11.26 -9.00
CA GLY A 27 0.78 10.32 -9.90
C GLY A 27 0.91 8.93 -9.24
N PRO A 28 0.88 7.81 -10.01
CA PRO A 28 0.97 6.47 -9.43
C PRO A 28 2.19 6.28 -8.52
N ALA A 29 3.35 6.78 -8.94
CA ALA A 29 4.57 6.64 -8.16
C ALA A 29 4.54 7.43 -6.83
N GLU A 30 4.01 8.65 -6.87
CA GLU A 30 3.85 9.50 -5.69
C GLU A 30 2.84 8.91 -4.70
N TYR A 31 1.74 8.34 -5.22
CA TYR A 31 0.76 7.64 -4.40
C TYR A 31 1.40 6.45 -3.68
N VAL A 32 2.11 5.56 -4.39
CA VAL A 32 2.80 4.41 -3.78
C VAL A 32 3.82 4.84 -2.73
N ARG A 33 4.61 5.89 -3.02
CA ARG A 33 5.53 6.48 -2.04
C ARG A 33 4.79 6.91 -0.78
N ARG A 34 3.73 7.70 -0.91
CA ARG A 34 2.92 8.19 0.21
C ARG A 34 2.37 7.02 1.05
N GLU A 35 1.84 6.01 0.37
CA GLU A 35 1.27 4.82 1.01
C GLU A 35 2.33 3.99 1.75
N LEU A 36 3.51 3.76 1.16
CA LEU A 36 4.61 3.05 1.81
C LEU A 36 5.13 3.81 3.03
N ILE A 37 5.26 5.15 2.95
CA ILE A 37 5.64 5.98 4.10
C ILE A 37 4.59 5.88 5.21
N SER A 38 3.30 5.99 4.86
CA SER A 38 2.19 5.84 5.81
C SER A 38 2.21 4.47 6.48
N ARG A 39 2.45 3.41 5.70
CA ARG A 39 2.51 2.03 6.16
C ARG A 39 3.69 1.76 7.08
N ALA A 40 4.85 2.36 6.79
CA ALA A 40 5.99 2.31 7.70
C ALA A 40 5.68 3.07 9.00
N ARG A 41 5.02 4.22 8.96
CA ARG A 41 4.72 5.00 10.17
C ARG A 41 3.66 4.39 11.06
N THR A 42 2.79 3.55 10.50
CA THR A 42 1.73 2.86 11.22
C THR A 42 2.25 1.59 11.89
N ARG A 43 1.86 1.33 13.14
CA ARG A 43 2.16 0.05 13.81
C ARG A 43 1.33 -1.08 13.20
N VAL A 44 1.96 -2.19 12.89
CA VAL A 44 1.38 -3.37 12.24
C VAL A 44 1.73 -4.64 13.02
N PRO A 45 1.04 -5.77 12.80
CA PRO A 45 1.34 -7.02 13.49
C PRO A 45 2.81 -7.45 13.39
N ASP A 46 3.46 -7.21 12.25
CA ASP A 46 4.88 -7.54 12.04
C ASP A 46 5.80 -6.80 13.02
N ASP A 47 5.41 -5.63 13.54
CA ASP A 47 6.20 -4.93 14.56
C ASP A 47 6.28 -5.71 15.88
N ALA A 48 5.25 -6.51 16.20
CA ALA A 48 5.33 -7.38 17.37
C ALA A 48 6.32 -8.55 17.15
N VAL A 49 6.47 -9.00 15.91
CA VAL A 49 7.47 -10.02 15.53
C VAL A 49 8.88 -9.41 15.60
N VAL A 50 9.05 -8.19 15.10
CA VAL A 50 10.31 -7.42 15.25
C VAL A 50 10.68 -7.31 16.72
N ASP A 51 9.77 -6.80 17.56
CA ASP A 51 10.00 -6.64 19.00
C ASP A 51 10.38 -7.98 19.66
N PHE A 52 9.70 -9.07 19.29
CA PHE A 52 9.98 -10.41 19.80
C PHE A 52 11.38 -10.90 19.41
N VAL A 53 11.76 -10.79 18.13
CA VAL A 53 13.07 -11.27 17.64
C VAL A 53 14.20 -10.43 18.22
N GLU A 54 14.03 -9.11 18.33
CA GLU A 54 15.02 -8.23 18.96
C GLU A 54 15.25 -8.59 20.44
N GLN A 55 14.21 -8.97 21.18
CA GLN A 55 14.34 -9.46 22.56
C GLN A 55 15.12 -10.79 22.67
N GLN A 56 15.13 -11.62 21.63
CA GLN A 56 15.85 -12.91 21.62
C GLN A 56 17.35 -12.78 21.29
N GLY A 57 17.84 -11.59 20.96
CA GLY A 57 19.28 -11.30 20.96
C GLY A 57 19.86 -10.81 19.64
N CYS A 58 19.19 -10.97 18.50
CA CYS A 58 19.43 -10.15 17.31
C CYS A 58 18.41 -10.38 16.21
N LEU A 59 18.05 -9.29 15.53
CA LEU A 59 17.37 -9.36 14.25
C LEU A 59 18.37 -9.78 13.17
N PRO A 60 18.03 -10.74 12.28
CA PRO A 60 18.86 -11.03 11.12
C PRO A 60 19.14 -9.79 10.28
N GLY A 61 20.34 -9.70 9.70
CA GLY A 61 20.66 -8.63 8.76
C GLY A 61 19.71 -8.65 7.56
N PRO A 62 19.26 -7.50 7.07
CA PRO A 62 18.30 -7.46 5.98
C PRO A 62 18.90 -8.00 4.68
N VAL A 63 18.09 -8.74 3.93
CA VAL A 63 18.44 -9.21 2.59
C VAL A 63 17.95 -8.17 1.57
N ILE A 64 18.90 -7.54 0.88
CA ILE A 64 18.62 -6.56 -0.17
C ILE A 64 18.56 -7.29 -1.51
N ASP A 65 17.36 -7.40 -2.06
CA ASP A 65 17.11 -7.93 -3.41
C ASP A 65 17.01 -6.82 -4.46
N ALA A 66 16.87 -7.20 -5.74
CA ALA A 66 16.81 -6.25 -6.86
C ALA A 66 15.60 -5.30 -6.77
N ASP A 67 14.45 -5.75 -6.27
CA ASP A 67 13.26 -4.91 -6.11
C ASP A 67 13.51 -3.84 -5.03
N ALA A 68 14.21 -4.18 -3.96
CA ALA A 68 14.58 -3.24 -2.91
C ALA A 68 15.44 -2.09 -3.46
N VAL A 69 16.42 -2.40 -4.31
CA VAL A 69 17.27 -1.40 -4.98
C VAL A 69 16.43 -0.49 -5.89
N ALA A 70 15.49 -1.06 -6.64
CA ALA A 70 14.58 -0.30 -7.49
C ALA A 70 13.70 0.66 -6.67
N VAL A 71 13.19 0.24 -5.51
CA VAL A 71 12.39 1.12 -4.64
C VAL A 71 13.20 2.28 -4.10
N ILE A 72 14.39 1.99 -3.57
CA ILE A 72 15.26 2.98 -2.94
C ILE A 72 15.59 4.09 -3.93
N HIS A 73 15.94 3.73 -5.17
CA HIS A 73 16.32 4.71 -6.18
C HIS A 73 15.14 5.45 -6.82
N SER A 74 13.97 4.81 -6.92
CA SER A 74 12.85 5.37 -7.69
C SER A 74 11.86 6.17 -6.89
N TYR A 75 11.73 5.91 -5.60
CA TYR A 75 10.74 6.58 -4.75
C TYR A 75 11.37 7.60 -3.78
N ASP A 76 12.69 7.80 -3.79
CA ASP A 76 13.40 8.71 -2.88
C ASP A 76 12.88 8.58 -1.43
N MET A 77 12.95 7.34 -0.94
CA MET A 77 12.36 6.95 0.33
C MET A 77 13.22 7.45 1.49
N PRO A 78 12.62 8.04 2.54
CA PRO A 78 13.35 8.42 3.75
C PRO A 78 14.05 7.21 4.38
N PHE A 79 15.25 7.42 4.92
CA PHE A 79 16.06 6.35 5.50
C PHE A 79 15.35 5.64 6.67
N ASP A 80 14.64 6.38 7.53
CA ASP A 80 13.87 5.82 8.65
C ASP A 80 12.75 4.88 8.17
N VAL A 81 12.16 5.17 7.02
CA VAL A 81 11.13 4.33 6.39
C VAL A 81 11.75 3.04 5.87
N LEU A 82 12.90 3.14 5.20
CA LEU A 82 13.64 1.98 4.71
C LEU A 82 14.14 1.09 5.86
N ASP A 83 14.67 1.66 6.95
CA ASP A 83 15.11 0.92 8.14
C ASP A 83 13.95 0.11 8.74
N ARG A 84 12.76 0.70 8.83
CA ARG A 84 11.61 -0.03 9.37
C ARG A 84 11.14 -1.16 8.45
N PHE A 85 11.12 -0.95 7.13
CA PHE A 85 10.84 -2.03 6.19
C PHE A 85 11.90 -3.13 6.25
N ALA A 86 13.17 -2.76 6.37
CA ALA A 86 14.27 -3.70 6.54
C ALA A 86 14.10 -4.55 7.81
N ARG A 87 13.74 -3.93 8.95
CA ARG A 87 13.49 -4.67 10.19
C ARG A 87 12.34 -5.64 10.07
N ARG A 88 11.21 -5.20 9.51
CA ARG A 88 10.04 -6.05 9.32
C ARG A 88 10.35 -7.22 8.39
N ALA A 89 11.01 -6.96 7.26
CA ALA A 89 11.41 -7.98 6.30
C ALA A 89 12.37 -9.00 6.95
N SER A 90 13.37 -8.54 7.69
CA SER A 90 14.27 -9.40 8.48
C SER A 90 13.52 -10.27 9.49
N ALA A 91 12.56 -9.70 10.22
CA ALA A 91 11.78 -10.43 11.22
C ALA A 91 10.92 -11.53 10.60
N THR A 92 10.47 -11.34 9.36
CA THR A 92 9.69 -12.33 8.60
C THR A 92 10.53 -13.23 7.71
N GLY A 93 11.86 -13.08 7.71
CA GLY A 93 12.78 -13.84 6.86
C GLY A 93 12.60 -13.59 5.37
N MET A 94 12.09 -12.41 4.98
CA MET A 94 11.86 -12.03 3.58
C MET A 94 12.91 -11.01 3.12
N PRO A 95 13.28 -11.01 1.83
CA PRO A 95 13.96 -9.87 1.22
C PRO A 95 13.13 -8.59 1.29
N ILE A 96 13.78 -7.42 1.37
CA ILE A 96 13.09 -6.13 1.57
C ILE A 96 12.09 -5.86 0.45
N GLY A 97 12.50 -6.03 -0.80
CA GLY A 97 11.68 -5.73 -1.97
C GLY A 97 10.49 -6.65 -2.09
N GLU A 98 10.69 -7.94 -1.80
CA GLU A 98 9.59 -8.93 -1.71
C GLU A 98 8.59 -8.55 -0.61
N TYR A 99 9.08 -8.18 0.58
CA TYR A 99 8.22 -7.73 1.67
C TYR A 99 7.41 -6.49 1.28
N MET A 100 8.04 -5.47 0.70
CA MET A 100 7.38 -4.24 0.26
C MET A 100 6.33 -4.51 -0.83
N ARG A 101 6.65 -5.38 -1.81
CA ARG A 101 5.73 -5.87 -2.83
C ARG A 101 4.51 -6.55 -2.20
N GLY A 102 4.74 -7.42 -1.20
CA GLY A 102 3.69 -8.06 -0.43
C GLY A 102 2.76 -7.06 0.28
N GLN A 103 3.31 -5.98 0.84
CA GLN A 103 2.52 -4.91 1.45
C GLN A 103 1.65 -4.19 0.41
N LEU A 104 2.18 -3.88 -0.78
CA LEU A 104 1.40 -3.24 -1.86
C LEU A 104 0.24 -4.13 -2.33
N ILE A 105 0.49 -5.44 -2.49
CA ILE A 105 -0.56 -6.41 -2.83
C ILE A 105 -1.61 -6.48 -1.73
N ALA A 106 -1.20 -6.56 -0.45
CA ALA A 106 -2.12 -6.59 0.68
C ALA A 106 -2.97 -5.32 0.76
N MET A 107 -2.38 -4.15 0.44
CA MET A 107 -3.10 -2.88 0.38
C MET A 107 -4.13 -2.83 -0.74
N ALA A 108 -3.82 -3.34 -1.93
CA ALA A 108 -4.76 -3.38 -3.05
C ALA A 108 -5.92 -4.37 -2.80
N ARG A 109 -5.66 -5.48 -2.10
CA ARG A 109 -6.71 -6.47 -1.77
C ARG A 109 -7.73 -5.97 -0.75
N ARG A 110 -7.37 -4.99 0.08
CA ARG A 110 -8.28 -4.41 1.07
C ARG A 110 -9.08 -3.30 0.41
N SER A 111 -10.34 -3.58 0.06
CA SER A 111 -11.26 -2.51 -0.35
C SER A 111 -11.41 -1.49 0.79
N THR A 112 -11.48 -0.21 0.45
CA THR A 112 -11.73 0.89 1.37
C THR A 112 -13.12 1.48 1.13
N VAL A 113 -13.57 2.37 2.03
CA VAL A 113 -14.77 3.18 1.77
C VAL A 113 -14.54 4.04 0.53
N ASP A 114 -13.37 4.67 0.42
CA ASP A 114 -13.03 5.52 -0.71
C ASP A 114 -13.02 4.77 -2.05
N ASP A 115 -12.63 3.49 -2.07
CA ASP A 115 -12.74 2.66 -3.28
C ASP A 115 -14.20 2.51 -3.72
N ALA A 116 -15.09 2.21 -2.78
CA ALA A 116 -16.51 2.04 -3.08
C ALA A 116 -17.13 3.37 -3.53
N MET A 117 -16.82 4.47 -2.84
CA MET A 117 -17.29 5.80 -3.23
C MET A 117 -16.80 6.17 -4.62
N GLY A 118 -15.52 5.94 -4.92
CA GLY A 118 -14.95 6.19 -6.24
C GLY A 118 -15.62 5.38 -7.36
N GLU A 119 -16.04 4.15 -7.10
CA GLU A 119 -16.79 3.33 -8.06
C GLU A 119 -18.18 3.92 -8.36
N PHE A 120 -18.90 4.41 -7.36
CA PHE A 120 -20.18 5.09 -7.56
C PHE A 120 -20.01 6.42 -8.31
N GLU A 121 -18.96 7.20 -8.01
CA GLU A 121 -18.64 8.42 -8.77
C GLU A 121 -18.30 8.11 -10.23
N GLU A 122 -17.54 7.04 -10.49
CA GLU A 122 -17.25 6.58 -11.85
C GLU A 122 -18.54 6.15 -12.58
N ALA A 123 -19.46 5.47 -11.92
CA ALA A 123 -20.76 5.10 -12.47
C ALA A 123 -21.64 6.31 -12.81
N MET A 124 -21.77 7.28 -11.90
CA MET A 124 -22.52 8.52 -12.17
C MET A 124 -21.90 9.37 -13.28
N ARG A 125 -20.57 9.35 -13.43
CA ARG A 125 -19.90 10.03 -14.54
C ARG A 125 -20.14 9.34 -15.87
N ALA A 126 -20.23 8.02 -15.88
CA ALA A 126 -20.50 7.22 -17.07
C ALA A 126 -21.98 7.32 -17.50
N ASP A 127 -22.90 7.41 -16.54
CA ASP A 127 -24.32 7.60 -16.76
C ASP A 127 -24.84 8.77 -15.91
N PRO A 128 -24.91 9.99 -16.49
CA PRO A 128 -25.42 11.17 -15.81
C PRO A 128 -26.92 11.11 -15.44
N SER A 129 -27.66 10.08 -15.86
CA SER A 129 -29.04 9.87 -15.44
C SER A 129 -29.16 9.20 -14.07
N LEU A 130 -28.06 8.65 -13.54
CA LEU A 130 -27.99 8.11 -12.19
C LEU A 130 -27.97 9.26 -11.17
N ASP A 131 -29.07 9.42 -10.45
CA ASP A 131 -29.17 10.32 -9.29
C ASP A 131 -28.99 9.51 -8.01
N LEU A 132 -27.74 9.38 -7.56
CA LEU A 132 -27.37 8.64 -6.35
C LEU A 132 -27.05 9.61 -5.22
N ASP A 133 -27.67 9.43 -4.05
CA ASP A 133 -27.27 10.15 -2.85
C ASP A 133 -25.96 9.55 -2.29
N MET A 134 -24.85 10.23 -2.61
CA MET A 134 -23.52 9.81 -2.19
C MET A 134 -23.32 9.84 -0.67
N ASN A 135 -24.09 10.64 0.08
CA ASN A 135 -24.03 10.63 1.54
C ASN A 135 -24.70 9.39 2.11
N GLU A 136 -25.85 8.99 1.56
CA GLU A 136 -26.56 7.77 1.97
C GLU A 136 -25.78 6.50 1.61
N ILE A 137 -25.15 6.48 0.44
CA ILE A 137 -24.23 5.42 0.04
C ILE A 137 -23.04 5.36 1.00
N ALA A 138 -22.40 6.50 1.31
CA ALA A 138 -21.27 6.52 2.23
C ALA A 138 -21.65 6.01 3.63
N ALA A 139 -22.84 6.36 4.13
CA ALA A 139 -23.37 5.84 5.39
C ALA A 139 -23.59 4.32 5.33
N SER A 140 -24.19 3.83 4.25
CA SER A 140 -24.44 2.39 4.04
C SER A 140 -23.15 1.58 3.95
N VAL A 141 -22.15 2.08 3.22
CA VAL A 141 -20.83 1.43 3.09
C VAL A 141 -20.11 1.42 4.43
N ARG A 142 -20.13 2.51 5.20
CA ARG A 142 -19.54 2.54 6.56
C ARG A 142 -20.22 1.53 7.49
N TYR A 143 -21.56 1.51 7.50
CA TYR A 143 -22.34 0.55 8.28
C TYR A 143 -21.99 -0.90 7.94
N ALA A 144 -21.97 -1.25 6.64
CA ALA A 144 -21.63 -2.61 6.20
C ALA A 144 -20.20 -3.05 6.60
N ARG A 145 -19.31 -2.08 6.84
CA ARG A 145 -17.93 -2.30 7.26
C ARG A 145 -17.74 -2.19 8.78
N GLY A 146 -18.79 -1.88 9.53
CA GLY A 146 -18.73 -1.67 10.97
C GLY A 146 -17.91 -0.43 11.38
N LEU A 147 -17.94 0.63 10.56
CA LEU A 147 -17.30 1.93 10.81
C LEU A 147 -18.29 2.96 11.33
#